data_AF-A0A7Z9FZ89-F1
#
_entry.id   AF-A0A7Z9FZ89-F1
#
_cell.length_a   1.000
_cell.length_b   1.000
_cell.length_c   1.000
_cell.angle_alpha   90.00
_cell.angle_beta   90.00
_cell.angle_gamma   90.00
#
_symmetry.space_group_name_H-M   'P 1'
#
loop_
_entity.id
_entity.type
_entity.pdbx_description
1 polymer ?
#
loop_
_entity_poly.entity_id
_entity_poly.type
_entity_poly.pdbx_seq_one_letter_code
_entity_poly.pdbx_strand_id
1 'polypeptide(L)'
;MTLEVVPNQISVSPEKSAKLKIIANRYSSRQNLTLSILGLPSGVRLERAFTVLDQSQSETEIEIFPNIVGSGVGNQRQNPFVGRELAVSPYNIVVNASVGNQLVASSPVTKLLITK
;
A
#
# COMPACT_ATOMS: atom_id res chain seq x y z
N MET A 1 14.08 7.85 -13.56
CA MET A 1 12.65 7.53 -13.35
C MET A 1 12.28 8.05 -11.99
N THR A 2 11.10 8.64 -11.83
CA THR A 2 10.58 9.02 -10.50
C THR A 2 9.26 8.32 -10.23
N LEU A 3 8.97 8.10 -8.96
CA LEU A 3 7.75 7.47 -8.48
C LEU A 3 7.09 8.40 -7.47
N GLU A 4 5.82 8.69 -7.69
CA GLU A 4 5.01 9.56 -6.86
C GLU A 4 3.79 8.80 -6.35
N VAL A 5 3.34 9.17 -5.16
CA VAL A 5 2.21 8.52 -4.48
C VAL A 5 1.22 9.60 -4.06
N VAL A 6 -0.03 9.44 -4.45
CA VAL A 6 -1.11 10.39 -4.19
C VAL A 6 -2.32 9.64 -3.62
N PRO A 7 -2.84 10.04 -2.45
CA PRO A 7 -2.32 11.08 -1.56
C PRO A 7 -1.06 10.61 -0.81
N ASN A 8 -0.25 11.57 -0.32
CA ASN A 8 0.92 11.29 0.53
C ASN A 8 0.55 10.94 1.99
N GLN A 9 -0.75 10.92 2.31
CA GLN A 9 -1.29 10.45 3.58
C GLN A 9 -2.63 9.74 3.34
N ILE A 10 -2.79 8.56 3.93
CA ILE A 10 -4.00 7.75 3.88
C ILE A 10 -4.41 7.24 5.25
N SER A 11 -5.68 6.85 5.39
CA SER A 11 -6.21 6.20 6.58
C SER A 11 -6.89 4.88 6.26
N VAL A 12 -6.64 3.87 7.09
CA VAL A 12 -7.30 2.57 7.05
C VAL A 12 -8.04 2.32 8.36
N SER A 13 -9.22 1.73 8.30
CA SER A 13 -10.00 1.33 9.47
C SER A 13 -10.52 -0.10 9.29
N PRO A 14 -11.10 -0.72 10.34
CA PRO A 14 -11.70 -2.05 10.22
C PRO A 14 -12.78 -2.15 9.14
N GLU A 15 -13.47 -1.05 8.84
CA GLU A 15 -14.57 -1.03 7.88
C GLU A 15 -14.18 -0.42 6.53
N LYS A 16 -13.00 0.20 6.45
CA LYS A 16 -12.59 1.01 5.29
C LYS A 16 -11.16 0.73 4.85
N SER A 17 -11.02 0.29 3.61
CA SER A 17 -9.76 0.23 2.89
C SER A 17 -9.30 1.62 2.42
N ALA A 18 -8.01 1.74 2.11
CA ALA A 18 -7.40 2.93 1.56
C ALA A 18 -6.86 2.67 0.16
N LYS A 19 -6.96 3.63 -0.74
CA LYS A 19 -6.38 3.55 -2.08
C LYS A 19 -5.25 4.56 -2.24
N LEU A 20 -4.17 4.11 -2.88
CA LEU A 20 -3.03 4.93 -3.27
C LEU A 20 -2.94 4.93 -4.80
N LYS A 21 -2.95 6.11 -5.39
CA LYS A 21 -2.58 6.28 -6.79
C LYS A 21 -1.07 6.40 -6.88
N ILE A 22 -0.45 5.52 -7.66
CA ILE A 22 0.98 5.52 -7.94
C ILE A 22 1.18 6.10 -9.33
N ILE A 23 2.05 7.09 -9.46
CA ILE A 23 2.38 7.74 -10.72
C ILE A 23 3.87 7.50 -10.99
N ALA A 24 4.19 6.88 -12.12
CA ALA A 24 5.56 6.58 -12.54
C ALA A 24 5.93 7.45 -13.74
N ASN A 25 6.85 8.39 -13.53
CA ASN A 25 7.40 9.22 -14.60
C ASN A 25 8.61 8.51 -15.23
N ARG A 26 8.34 7.86 -16.35
CA ARG A 26 9.32 7.08 -17.14
C ARG A 26 9.89 7.97 -18.26
N TYR A 27 11.07 8.53 -18.03
CA TYR A 27 11.73 9.36 -19.05
C TYR A 27 12.15 8.58 -20.32
N SER A 28 12.43 7.28 -20.20
CA SER A 28 12.85 6.44 -21.34
C SER A 28 12.63 4.93 -21.16
N SER A 29 12.28 4.46 -19.95
CA SER A 29 12.07 3.04 -19.69
C SER A 29 10.72 2.56 -20.24
N ARG A 30 10.75 1.54 -21.10
CA ARG A 30 9.58 0.83 -21.61
C ARG A 30 9.41 -0.54 -20.95
N GLN A 31 9.83 -0.69 -19.70
CA GLN A 31 9.72 -1.96 -19.00
C GLN A 31 8.52 -1.94 -18.05
N ASN A 32 7.89 -3.10 -17.91
CA ASN A 32 6.89 -3.31 -16.86
C ASN A 32 7.56 -3.12 -15.49
N LEU A 33 6.86 -2.44 -14.59
CA LEU A 33 7.34 -2.20 -13.24
C LEU A 33 6.58 -3.08 -12.26
N THR A 34 7.30 -3.79 -11.41
CA THR A 34 6.73 -4.44 -10.25
C THR A 34 6.72 -3.45 -9.10
N LEU A 35 5.52 -3.10 -8.64
CA LEU A 35 5.29 -2.18 -7.53
C LEU A 35 5.05 -2.98 -6.24
N SER A 36 5.77 -2.63 -5.18
CA SER A 36 5.60 -3.23 -3.84
C SER A 36 5.55 -2.15 -2.77
N ILE A 37 4.84 -2.41 -1.67
CA ILE A 37 4.76 -1.48 -0.54
C ILE A 37 5.56 -2.04 0.63
N LEU A 38 6.44 -1.22 1.20
CA LEU A 38 7.19 -1.53 2.42
C LEU A 38 6.67 -0.70 3.60
N GLY A 39 6.93 -1.19 4.81
CA GLY A 39 6.58 -0.49 6.06
C GLY A 39 5.12 -0.67 6.50
N LEU A 40 4.39 -1.61 5.90
CA LEU A 40 3.02 -1.91 6.33
C LEU A 40 3.02 -2.48 7.76
N PRO A 41 2.22 -1.92 8.68
CA PRO A 41 2.13 -2.42 10.04
C PRO A 41 1.33 -3.73 10.11
N SER A 42 1.54 -4.48 11.18
CA SER A 42 0.74 -5.66 11.48
C SER A 42 -0.75 -5.28 11.61
N GLY A 43 -1.62 -6.07 11.00
CA GLY A 43 -3.06 -5.76 10.92
C GLY A 43 -3.46 -4.99 9.66
N VAL A 44 -2.52 -4.69 8.77
CA VAL A 44 -2.77 -4.11 7.44
C VAL A 44 -2.17 -5.02 6.38
N ARG A 45 -2.85 -5.17 5.24
CA ARG A 45 -2.41 -6.00 4.11
C ARG A 45 -2.74 -5.36 2.77
N LEU A 46 -2.10 -5.87 1.73
CA LEU A 46 -2.50 -5.61 0.35
C LEU A 46 -3.43 -6.72 -0.15
N GLU A 47 -4.21 -6.46 -1.20
CA GLU A 47 -4.91 -7.53 -1.92
C GLU A 47 -3.90 -8.50 -2.57
N ARG A 48 -2.83 -7.95 -3.13
CA ARG A 48 -1.75 -8.67 -3.80
C ARG A 48 -0.41 -8.20 -3.25
N ALA A 49 0.57 -9.09 -3.15
CA ALA A 49 1.90 -8.74 -2.63
C ALA A 49 2.61 -7.69 -3.50
N PHE A 50 2.28 -7.63 -4.79
CA PHE A 50 2.78 -6.64 -5.74
C PHE A 50 1.70 -6.30 -6.78
N THR A 51 1.85 -5.13 -7.39
CA THR A 51 1.05 -4.67 -8.54
C THR A 51 1.99 -4.46 -9.73
N VAL A 52 1.62 -4.95 -10.91
CA VAL A 52 2.40 -4.69 -12.13
C VAL A 52 1.84 -3.45 -12.81
N LEU A 53 2.69 -2.43 -12.99
CA LEU A 53 2.38 -1.29 -13.84
C LEU A 53 2.96 -1.55 -15.23
N ASP A 54 2.08 -1.73 -16.21
CA ASP A 54 2.47 -2.03 -17.59
C ASP A 54 3.31 -0.91 -18.20
N GLN A 55 4.20 -1.24 -19.13
CA GLN A 55 5.08 -0.32 -19.86
C GLN A 55 4.33 0.83 -20.57
N SER A 56 3.07 0.62 -20.95
CA SER A 56 2.21 1.61 -21.60
C SER A 56 1.48 2.53 -20.63
N GLN A 57 1.47 2.20 -19.34
CA GLN A 57 0.75 2.94 -18.31
C GLN A 57 1.71 3.78 -17.46
N SER A 58 1.30 5.01 -17.15
CA SER A 58 2.05 5.89 -16.24
C SER A 58 1.51 5.88 -14.82
N GLU A 59 0.36 5.24 -14.58
CA GLU A 59 -0.30 5.23 -13.28
C GLU A 59 -1.08 3.95 -13.00
N THR A 60 -1.21 3.62 -11.72
CA THR A 60 -2.06 2.52 -11.23
C THR A 60 -2.51 2.81 -9.81
N GLU A 61 -3.46 2.02 -9.31
CA GLU A 61 -3.92 2.09 -7.92
C GLU A 61 -3.49 0.85 -7.15
N ILE A 62 -3.10 1.06 -5.89
CA ILE A 62 -2.88 -0.02 -4.92
C ILE A 62 -3.84 0.20 -3.77
N GLU A 63 -4.61 -0.84 -3.45
CA GLU A 63 -5.55 -0.82 -2.33
C GLU A 63 -4.96 -1.55 -1.11
N ILE A 64 -5.10 -0.89 0.04
CA ILE A 64 -4.62 -1.31 1.35
C ILE A 64 -5.83 -1.62 2.23
N PHE A 65 -5.81 -2.80 2.83
CA PHE A 65 -6.92 -3.34 3.59
C PHE A 65 -6.55 -3.56 5.05
N PRO A 66 -7.50 -3.46 5.98
CA PRO A 66 -7.33 -4.08 7.29
C PRO A 66 -7.20 -5.60 7.12
N ASN A 67 -6.29 -6.21 7.88
CA ASN A 67 -6.14 -7.66 7.93
C ASN A 67 -7.13 -8.26 8.95
N ILE A 68 -8.42 -8.21 8.62
CA ILE A 68 -9.48 -8.78 9.46
C ILE A 68 -9.39 -10.30 9.39
N VAL A 69 -9.14 -10.94 10.53
CA VAL A 69 -9.14 -12.40 10.65
C VAL A 69 -10.53 -12.81 11.15
N GLY A 70 -11.24 -13.62 10.36
CA GLY A 70 -12.55 -14.15 10.71
C GLY A 70 -13.16 -14.96 9.55
N SER A 71 -13.28 -16.27 9.73
CA SER A 71 -13.83 -17.21 8.75
C SER A 71 -15.18 -17.74 9.24
N GLY A 72 -16.26 -17.53 8.47
CA GLY A 72 -17.50 -18.31 8.62
C GLY A 72 -18.72 -17.56 9.17
N VAL A 73 -19.90 -18.05 8.75
CA VAL A 73 -21.24 -17.58 9.14
C VAL A 73 -21.37 -17.69 10.67
N GLY A 74 -21.48 -16.54 11.35
CA GLY A 74 -21.62 -16.44 12.80
C GLY A 74 -20.37 -16.01 13.59
N ASN A 75 -19.20 -15.86 12.96
CA ASN A 75 -17.98 -15.46 13.67
C ASN A 75 -17.83 -13.93 13.75
N GLN A 76 -17.68 -13.43 14.98
CA GLN A 76 -17.29 -12.05 15.27
C GLN A 76 -16.04 -11.70 14.45
N ARG A 77 -16.19 -10.78 13.49
CA ARG A 77 -15.05 -10.18 12.80
C ARG A 77 -14.13 -9.58 13.85
N GLN A 78 -12.99 -10.21 14.11
CA GLN A 78 -12.04 -9.66 15.05
C GLN A 78 -11.33 -8.49 14.37
N ASN A 79 -11.65 -7.30 14.84
CA ASN A 79 -10.94 -6.09 14.44
C ASN A 79 -9.45 -6.28 14.80
N PRO A 80 -8.54 -6.26 13.81
CA PRO A 80 -7.11 -6.53 14.03
C PRO A 80 -6.40 -5.47 14.87
N PHE A 81 -7.10 -4.38 15.20
CA PHE A 81 -6.61 -3.24 15.95
C PHE A 81 -7.05 -3.24 17.43
N VAL A 82 -7.87 -4.21 17.87
CA VAL A 82 -8.32 -4.33 19.27
C VAL A 82 -7.16 -4.68 20.21
N GLY A 83 -7.08 -4.02 21.36
CA GLY A 83 -6.05 -4.27 22.38
C GLY A 83 -4.64 -3.80 22.00
N ARG A 84 -4.49 -3.16 20.84
CA ARG A 84 -3.23 -2.54 20.42
C ARG A 84 -3.23 -1.07 20.82
N GLU A 85 -2.08 -0.61 21.30
CA GLU A 85 -1.80 0.82 21.34
C GLU A 85 -1.73 1.30 19.88
N LEU A 86 -2.88 1.73 19.34
CA LEU A 86 -2.97 2.48 18.09
C LEU A 86 -2.44 3.88 18.38
N ALA A 87 -1.19 3.95 18.79
CA ALA A 87 -0.56 5.15 19.30
C ALA A 87 -0.33 6.10 18.13
N VAL A 88 -1.23 7.08 17.99
CA VAL A 88 -1.09 8.52 17.68
C VAL A 88 -0.20 8.98 16.50
N SER A 89 0.84 8.24 16.09
CA SER A 89 1.78 8.57 15.03
C SER A 89 1.49 7.76 13.76
N PRO A 90 1.41 8.39 12.57
CA PRO A 90 1.23 7.66 11.33
C PRO A 90 2.44 6.77 11.01
N TYR A 91 2.18 5.58 10.47
CA TYR A 91 3.20 4.69 9.94
C TYR A 91 3.81 5.28 8.66
N ASN A 92 5.10 5.07 8.46
CA ASN A 92 5.79 5.44 7.22
C ASN A 92 5.76 4.26 6.27
N ILE A 93 5.13 4.44 5.11
CA ILE A 93 5.16 3.47 4.03
C ILE A 93 5.85 4.08 2.80
N VAL A 94 6.50 3.22 2.02
CA VAL A 94 7.12 3.60 0.75
C VAL A 94 6.73 2.60 -0.32
N VAL A 95 6.55 3.09 -1.54
CA VAL A 95 6.28 2.25 -2.70
C VAL A 95 7.58 2.12 -3.49
N ASN A 96 7.98 0.88 -3.73
CA ASN A 96 9.15 0.54 -4.51
C ASN A 96 8.72 0.08 -5.89
N ALA A 97 9.44 0.52 -6.92
CA ALA A 97 9.33 0.02 -8.27
C ALA A 97 10.59 -0.77 -8.62
N SER A 98 10.43 -1.99 -9.11
CA SER A 98 11.51 -2.83 -9.61
C SER A 98 11.27 -3.30 -11.05
N VAL A 99 12.36 -3.62 -11.75
CA VAL A 99 12.35 -4.39 -12.99
C VAL A 99 13.10 -5.69 -12.70
N GLY A 100 12.39 -6.82 -12.77
CA GLY A 100 12.92 -8.07 -12.24
C GLY A 100 13.32 -7.90 -10.77
N ASN A 101 14.58 -8.20 -10.45
CA ASN A 101 15.11 -8.10 -9.09
C ASN A 101 15.78 -6.75 -8.79
N GLN A 102 15.84 -5.83 -9.75
CA GLN A 102 16.52 -4.55 -9.57
C GLN A 102 15.52 -3.46 -9.16
N LEU A 103 15.74 -2.84 -7.99
CA LEU A 103 15.03 -1.64 -7.59
C LEU A 103 15.43 -0.47 -8.49
N VAL A 104 14.45 0.19 -9.12
CA VAL A 104 14.68 1.29 -10.08
C VAL A 104 14.14 2.64 -9.60
N ALA A 105 13.19 2.65 -8.67
CA ALA A 105 12.76 3.86 -7.97
C ALA A 105 12.08 3.50 -6.63
N SER A 106 12.06 4.47 -5.72
CA SER A 106 11.26 4.45 -4.50
C SER A 106 10.51 5.77 -4.37
N SER A 107 9.28 5.74 -3.88
CA SER A 107 8.50 6.93 -3.63
C SER A 107 9.04 7.69 -2.41
N PRO A 108 8.69 8.99 -2.27
CA PRO A 108 8.72 9.64 -0.97
C PRO A 108 7.88 8.87 0.07
N VAL A 109 8.15 9.14 1.35
CA VAL A 109 7.40 8.56 2.46
C VAL A 109 5.94 9.00 2.39
N THR A 110 5.04 8.03 2.42
CA THR A 110 3.60 8.21 2.56
C THR A 110 3.19 7.85 3.99
N LYS A 111 2.31 8.64 4.60
CA LYS A 111 1.83 8.43 5.97
C LYS A 111 0.59 7.54 5.96
N LEU A 112 0.61 6.45 6.72
CA LEU A 112 -0.53 5.56 6.92
C LEU A 112 -1.06 5.71 8.34
N LEU A 113 -2.29 6.19 8.49
CA LEU A 113 -3.00 6.27 9.76
C LEU A 113 -3.90 5.05 9.91
N ILE A 114 -3.93 4.48 11.10
CA ILE A 114 -4.93 3.47 11.47
C ILE A 114 -5.96 4.16 12.34
N THR A 115 -7.20 4.24 11.86
CA THR A 115 -8.32 4.81 12.60
C THR A 115 -9.20 3.71 13.17
N LYS A 116 -9.79 3.97 14.34
CA LYS A 116 -10.73 3.06 14.99
C LYS A 116 -12.02 2.93 14.19
#